data_AF-A0AA38SAI4-F1
#
_entry.id   AF-A0AA38SAI4-F1
#
_cell.length_a   1.000
_cell.length_b   1.000
_cell.length_c   1.000
_cell.angle_alpha   90.00
_cell.angle_beta   90.00
_cell.angle_gamma   90.00
#
_symmetry.space_group_name_H-M   'P 1'
#
loop_
_entity.id
_entity.type
_entity.pdbx_description
1 polymer ?
#
loop_
_entity_poly.entity_id
_entity_poly.type
_entity_poly.pdbx_seq_one_letter_code
_entity_poly.pdbx_strand_id
1 'polypeptide(L)'
;MASTVTSTNNLSLRSILEKDKLTGSNFLDWERNLMIVLRHERKWYVLEEPLGEAPPANAPTAARNAHKKHLDDLLDVACLMLATMSPDLQTGLINTNAYDMIRQLRDMFQTQARTERYDATKAFNECKMVKDGGVKKKNGHASTSKGKGPVQAIQSAPKKGKGKGKKVKPNKARTENRCFICNEIGHWRQNCPKRHEAVRNEVKCPEVAEDLKYEIFKVKTFLNL
;
A
#
# COMPACT_ATOMS: atom_id res chain seq x y z
N MET A 1 -43.72 -16.55 -6.65
CA MET A 1 -42.40 -16.50 -6.00
C MET A 1 -41.51 -15.62 -6.85
N ALA A 2 -41.03 -14.51 -6.31
CA ALA A 2 -40.22 -13.54 -7.04
C ALA A 2 -38.76 -14.01 -7.08
N SER A 3 -38.24 -14.26 -8.29
CA SER A 3 -36.82 -14.54 -8.50
C SER A 3 -36.04 -13.22 -8.50
N THR A 4 -35.23 -12.99 -7.48
CA THR A 4 -34.31 -11.85 -7.41
C THR A 4 -33.12 -12.10 -8.33
N VAL A 5 -33.09 -11.42 -9.48
CA VAL A 5 -31.92 -11.30 -10.36
C VAL A 5 -31.00 -10.24 -9.77
N THR A 6 -29.89 -10.67 -9.16
CA THR A 6 -28.81 -9.76 -8.73
C THR A 6 -27.46 -10.39 -9.05
N SER A 7 -27.08 -10.51 -10.32
CA SER A 7 -25.72 -10.98 -10.65
C SER A 7 -25.29 -10.61 -12.07
N THR A 8 -24.96 -9.34 -12.29
CA THR A 8 -24.27 -8.88 -13.52
C THR A 8 -23.26 -7.75 -13.25
N ASN A 9 -23.39 -6.99 -12.15
CA ASN A 9 -22.54 -5.82 -11.90
C ASN A 9 -21.19 -6.11 -11.21
N ASN A 10 -21.03 -7.22 -10.47
CA ASN A 10 -19.73 -7.53 -9.82
C ASN A 10 -18.68 -8.04 -10.83
N LEU A 11 -19.10 -8.79 -11.86
CA LEU A 11 -18.20 -9.25 -12.93
C LEU A 11 -17.58 -8.08 -13.70
N SER A 12 -18.35 -6.99 -13.87
CA SER A 12 -17.88 -5.78 -14.55
C SER A 12 -16.63 -5.18 -13.90
N LEU A 13 -16.56 -5.16 -12.57
CA LEU A 13 -15.46 -4.52 -11.85
C LEU A 13 -14.24 -5.45 -11.67
N ARG A 14 -14.46 -6.74 -11.42
CA ARG A 14 -13.36 -7.74 -11.33
C ARG A 14 -12.56 -7.82 -12.63
N SER A 15 -13.19 -7.59 -13.79
CA SER A 15 -12.52 -7.56 -15.10
C SER A 15 -11.35 -6.56 -15.21
N ILE A 16 -11.31 -5.51 -14.37
CA ILE A 16 -10.20 -4.55 -14.35
C ILE A 16 -8.88 -5.25 -13.96
N LEU A 17 -8.95 -6.24 -13.08
CA LEU A 17 -7.79 -7.00 -12.62
C LEU A 17 -7.35 -8.09 -13.62
N GLU A 18 -8.23 -8.50 -14.53
CA GLU A 18 -7.90 -9.48 -15.58
C GLU A 18 -7.13 -8.85 -16.74
N LYS A 19 -7.37 -7.55 -17.00
CA LYS A 19 -6.71 -6.80 -18.09
C LYS A 19 -5.22 -6.64 -17.87
N ASP A 20 -4.79 -6.49 -16.63
CA ASP A 20 -3.38 -6.32 -16.29
C ASP A 20 -3.05 -7.11 -15.02
N LYS A 21 -2.58 -8.35 -15.21
CA LYS A 21 -2.21 -9.24 -14.12
C LYS A 21 -0.96 -8.74 -13.42
N LEU A 22 -0.86 -8.98 -12.11
CA LEU A 22 0.33 -8.67 -11.34
C LEU A 22 1.53 -9.48 -11.85
N THR A 23 2.54 -8.78 -12.36
CA THR A 23 3.84 -9.35 -12.78
C THR A 23 4.99 -8.90 -11.88
N GLY A 24 4.73 -7.89 -11.04
CA GLY A 24 5.66 -7.33 -10.06
C GLY A 24 5.92 -5.84 -10.29
N SER A 25 6.32 -5.45 -11.52
CA SER A 25 6.59 -4.05 -11.86
C SER A 25 5.35 -3.16 -11.81
N ASN A 26 4.17 -3.74 -12.09
CA ASN A 26 2.87 -3.06 -12.05
C ASN A 26 2.16 -3.14 -10.68
N PHE A 27 2.87 -3.52 -9.60
CA PHE A 27 2.26 -3.77 -8.30
C PHE A 27 1.40 -2.62 -7.77
N LEU A 28 1.84 -1.37 -7.91
CA LEU A 28 1.09 -0.22 -7.37
C LEU A 28 -0.24 0.02 -8.10
N ASP A 29 -0.26 -0.21 -9.41
CA ASP A 29 -1.47 -0.06 -10.22
C ASP A 29 -2.42 -1.24 -9.97
N TRP A 30 -1.88 -2.46 -9.90
CA TRP A 30 -2.65 -3.63 -9.52
C TRP A 30 -3.25 -3.51 -8.11
N GLU A 31 -2.46 -3.07 -7.12
CA GLU A 31 -2.93 -2.85 -5.74
C GLU A 31 -4.04 -1.79 -5.70
N ARG A 32 -3.93 -0.73 -6.51
CA ARG A 32 -4.98 0.28 -6.65
C ARG A 32 -6.27 -0.28 -7.25
N ASN A 33 -6.16 -1.08 -8.30
CA ASN A 33 -7.31 -1.73 -8.92
C ASN A 33 -7.98 -2.70 -7.94
N LEU A 34 -7.17 -3.47 -7.19
CA LEU A 34 -7.67 -4.39 -6.16
C LEU A 34 -8.44 -3.62 -5.07
N MET A 35 -7.89 -2.50 -4.60
CA MET A 35 -8.57 -1.61 -3.65
C MET A 35 -9.95 -1.17 -4.17
N ILE A 36 -10.07 -0.80 -5.43
CA ILE A 36 -11.33 -0.34 -6.02
C ILE A 36 -12.37 -1.48 -6.03
N VAL A 37 -11.97 -2.66 -6.49
CA VAL A 37 -12.84 -3.86 -6.52
C VAL A 37 -13.30 -4.24 -5.11
N LEU A 38 -12.37 -4.33 -4.16
CA LEU A 38 -12.69 -4.76 -2.79
C LEU A 38 -13.50 -3.73 -2.00
N ARG A 39 -13.34 -2.44 -2.30
CA ARG A 39 -14.20 -1.39 -1.72
C ARG A 39 -15.62 -1.47 -2.25
N HIS A 40 -15.78 -1.73 -3.55
CA HIS A 40 -17.10 -1.96 -4.14
C HIS A 40 -17.80 -3.17 -3.49
N GLU A 41 -17.06 -4.26 -3.27
CA GLU A 41 -17.59 -5.50 -2.69
C GLU A 41 -17.70 -5.48 -1.16
N ARG A 42 -17.26 -4.40 -0.50
CA ARG A 42 -17.20 -4.26 0.97
C ARG A 42 -16.33 -5.33 1.65
N LYS A 43 -15.29 -5.80 0.96
CA LYS A 43 -14.33 -6.81 1.45
C LYS A 43 -12.96 -6.25 1.75
N TRP A 44 -12.73 -4.95 1.54
CA TRP A 44 -11.43 -4.31 1.80
C TRP A 44 -10.88 -4.55 3.21
N TYR A 45 -11.76 -4.67 4.20
CA TYR A 45 -11.40 -4.89 5.60
C TYR A 45 -10.51 -6.13 5.82
N VAL A 46 -10.65 -7.18 5.00
CA VAL A 46 -9.87 -8.42 5.14
C VAL A 46 -8.39 -8.25 4.80
N LEU A 47 -8.02 -7.13 4.16
CA LEU A 47 -6.63 -6.77 3.86
C LEU A 47 -6.05 -5.78 4.88
N GLU A 48 -6.88 -5.16 5.72
CA GLU A 48 -6.47 -4.22 6.76
C GLU A 48 -6.29 -4.90 8.11
N GLU A 49 -7.17 -5.84 8.44
CA GLU A 49 -7.21 -6.50 9.74
C GLU A 49 -6.95 -8.00 9.59
N PRO A 50 -6.07 -8.59 10.42
CA PRO A 50 -5.91 -10.03 10.45
C PRO A 50 -7.21 -10.70 10.95
N LEU A 51 -7.39 -11.97 10.60
CA LEU A 51 -8.46 -12.77 11.17
C LEU A 51 -8.30 -12.81 12.70
N GLY A 52 -9.35 -12.40 13.42
CA GLY A 52 -9.40 -12.47 14.88
C GLY A 52 -9.55 -13.90 15.39
N GLU A 53 -9.40 -14.07 16.71
CA GLU A 53 -9.56 -15.37 17.37
C GLU A 53 -10.93 -15.99 17.12
N ALA A 54 -10.96 -17.32 17.03
CA ALA A 54 -12.19 -18.07 16.85
C ALA A 54 -13.15 -17.82 18.03
N PRO A 55 -14.42 -17.49 17.79
CA PRO A 55 -15.38 -17.38 18.87
C PRO A 55 -15.58 -18.76 19.52
N PRO A 56 -15.74 -18.83 20.86
CA PRO A 56 -15.95 -20.09 21.54
C PRO A 56 -17.27 -20.76 21.09
N ALA A 57 -17.38 -22.08 21.26
CA ALA A 57 -18.54 -22.84 20.77
C ALA A 57 -19.89 -22.36 21.33
N ASN A 58 -19.89 -21.80 22.54
CA ASN A 58 -21.06 -21.22 23.21
C ASN A 58 -21.29 -19.74 22.87
N ALA A 59 -20.48 -19.14 21.99
CA ALA A 59 -20.63 -17.74 21.60
C ALA A 59 -21.97 -17.49 20.89
N PRO A 60 -22.48 -16.24 20.97
CA PRO A 60 -23.67 -15.85 20.22
C PRO A 60 -23.54 -16.19 18.74
N THR A 61 -24.62 -16.67 18.13
CA THR A 61 -24.66 -17.02 16.70
C THR A 61 -24.19 -15.88 15.80
N ALA A 62 -24.47 -14.62 16.18
CA ALA A 62 -23.98 -13.45 15.47
C ALA A 62 -22.44 -13.37 15.41
N ALA A 63 -21.74 -13.69 16.51
CA ALA A 63 -20.28 -13.68 16.56
C ALA A 63 -19.69 -14.81 15.71
N ARG A 64 -20.26 -16.01 15.79
CA ARG A 64 -19.85 -17.16 14.95
C ARG A 64 -20.08 -16.89 13.47
N ASN A 65 -21.22 -16.30 13.11
CA ASN A 65 -21.52 -15.92 11.73
C ASN A 65 -20.59 -14.83 11.21
N ALA A 66 -20.26 -13.83 12.04
CA ALA A 66 -19.32 -12.78 11.66
C ALA A 66 -17.91 -13.34 11.40
N HIS A 67 -17.44 -14.25 12.26
CA HIS A 67 -16.14 -14.91 12.08
C HIS A 67 -16.12 -15.78 10.81
N LYS A 68 -17.15 -16.61 10.59
CA LYS A 68 -17.28 -17.40 9.36
C LYS A 68 -17.32 -16.51 8.11
N LYS A 69 -18.07 -15.42 8.15
CA LYS A 69 -18.12 -14.46 7.03
C LYS A 69 -16.73 -13.88 6.73
N HIS A 70 -15.94 -13.56 7.74
CA HIS A 70 -14.59 -13.06 7.54
C HIS A 70 -13.70 -14.13 6.88
N LEU A 71 -13.82 -15.41 7.28
CA LEU A 71 -13.14 -16.52 6.61
C LEU A 71 -13.55 -16.65 5.14
N ASP A 72 -14.85 -16.61 4.86
CA ASP A 72 -15.38 -16.71 3.49
C ASP A 72 -14.89 -15.53 2.61
N ASP A 73 -14.87 -14.31 3.17
CA ASP A 73 -14.37 -13.13 2.46
C ASP A 73 -12.84 -13.18 2.26
N LEU A 74 -12.07 -13.65 3.25
CA LEU A 74 -10.62 -13.88 3.12
C LEU A 74 -10.31 -14.87 1.99
N LEU A 75 -11.09 -15.96 1.91
CA LEU A 75 -10.93 -16.97 0.86
C LEU A 75 -11.25 -16.41 -0.51
N ASP A 76 -12.41 -15.74 -0.69
CA ASP A 76 -12.78 -15.14 -1.97
C ASP A 76 -11.75 -14.11 -2.45
N VAL A 77 -11.22 -13.28 -1.54
CA VAL A 77 -10.17 -12.32 -1.88
C VAL A 77 -8.84 -13.03 -2.21
N ALA A 78 -8.47 -14.08 -1.49
CA ALA A 78 -7.27 -14.86 -1.80
C ALA A 78 -7.36 -15.48 -3.20
N CYS A 79 -8.50 -16.07 -3.54
CA CYS A 79 -8.79 -16.59 -4.88
C CYS A 79 -8.66 -15.51 -5.96
N LEU A 80 -9.26 -14.34 -5.73
CA LEU A 80 -9.20 -13.21 -6.66
C LEU A 80 -7.75 -12.74 -6.87
N MET A 81 -6.98 -12.61 -5.79
CA MET A 81 -5.58 -12.19 -5.87
C MET A 81 -4.75 -13.21 -6.66
N LEU A 82 -4.91 -14.51 -6.39
CA LEU A 82 -4.21 -15.57 -7.11
C LEU A 82 -4.59 -15.58 -8.60
N ALA A 83 -5.87 -15.45 -8.94
CA ALA A 83 -6.33 -15.43 -10.33
C ALA A 83 -5.77 -14.25 -11.15
N THR A 84 -5.46 -13.15 -10.46
CA THR A 84 -5.06 -11.86 -11.07
C THR A 84 -3.56 -11.58 -10.95
N MET A 85 -2.75 -12.58 -10.61
CA MET A 85 -1.29 -12.52 -10.63
C MET A 85 -0.68 -13.54 -11.61
N SER A 86 0.60 -13.37 -11.93
CA SER A 86 1.36 -14.30 -12.78
C SER A 86 1.61 -15.65 -12.10
N PRO A 87 1.74 -16.75 -12.86
CA PRO A 87 1.99 -18.09 -12.30
C PRO A 87 3.22 -18.16 -11.38
N ASP A 88 4.28 -17.43 -11.73
CA ASP A 88 5.53 -17.39 -10.94
C ASP A 88 5.29 -16.86 -9.51
N LEU A 89 4.37 -15.90 -9.35
CA LEU A 89 4.01 -15.35 -8.05
C LEU A 89 3.03 -16.26 -7.29
N GLN A 90 2.17 -16.99 -8.02
CA GLN A 90 1.20 -17.91 -7.40
C GLN A 90 1.90 -19.02 -6.61
N THR A 91 3.03 -19.54 -7.09
CA THR A 91 3.68 -20.72 -6.49
C THR A 91 4.05 -20.52 -5.02
N GLY A 92 4.49 -19.32 -4.66
CA GLY A 92 4.83 -18.97 -3.27
C GLY A 92 3.65 -18.52 -2.41
N LEU A 93 2.54 -18.12 -3.04
CA LEU A 93 1.42 -17.46 -2.37
C LEU A 93 0.15 -18.32 -2.30
N ILE A 94 0.08 -19.44 -3.02
CA ILE A 94 -1.14 -20.25 -3.16
C ILE A 94 -1.74 -20.75 -1.84
N ASN A 95 -0.91 -20.99 -0.82
CA ASN A 95 -1.36 -21.46 0.50
C ASN A 95 -1.48 -20.32 1.54
N THR A 96 -1.43 -19.08 1.09
CA THR A 96 -1.44 -17.89 1.94
C THR A 96 -2.82 -17.24 1.89
N ASN A 97 -3.34 -16.81 3.05
CA ASN A 97 -4.57 -16.03 3.08
C ASN A 97 -4.36 -14.62 2.49
N ALA A 98 -5.44 -13.93 2.15
CA ALA A 98 -5.37 -12.62 1.49
C ALA A 98 -4.58 -11.57 2.28
N TYR A 99 -4.76 -11.53 3.61
CA TYR A 99 -4.08 -10.60 4.51
C TYR A 99 -2.55 -10.77 4.49
N ASP A 100 -2.07 -12.00 4.64
CA ASP A 100 -0.64 -12.29 4.63
C ASP A 100 -0.06 -12.13 3.23
N MET A 101 -0.83 -12.46 2.19
CA MET A 101 -0.43 -12.32 0.79
C MET A 101 -0.18 -10.86 0.43
N ILE A 102 -1.10 -9.93 0.77
CA ILE A 102 -0.89 -8.51 0.48
C ILE A 102 0.31 -7.95 1.23
N ARG A 103 0.59 -8.41 2.46
CA ARG A 103 1.77 -7.99 3.22
C ARG A 103 3.06 -8.44 2.55
N GLN A 104 3.15 -9.70 2.16
CA GLN A 104 4.32 -10.23 1.44
C GLN A 104 4.55 -9.49 0.12
N LEU A 105 3.49 -9.26 -0.67
CA LEU A 105 3.58 -8.51 -1.92
C LEU A 105 4.04 -7.06 -1.71
N ARG A 106 3.53 -6.38 -0.67
CA ARG A 106 3.98 -5.03 -0.31
C ARG A 106 5.46 -5.01 0.07
N ASP A 107 5.90 -5.95 0.89
CA ASP A 107 7.29 -6.04 1.33
C ASP A 107 8.24 -6.25 0.15
N MET A 108 7.86 -7.09 -0.82
CA MET A 108 8.64 -7.33 -2.05
C MET A 108 8.64 -6.09 -2.96
N PHE A 109 7.47 -5.61 -3.37
CA PHE A 109 7.36 -4.66 -4.48
C PHE A 109 7.30 -3.19 -4.07
N GLN A 110 6.75 -2.83 -2.90
CA GLN A 110 6.78 -1.43 -2.46
C GLN A 110 8.18 -1.01 -2.05
N THR A 111 8.95 -1.91 -1.43
CA THR A 111 10.35 -1.64 -1.09
C THR A 111 11.17 -1.42 -2.35
N GLN A 112 11.04 -2.32 -3.34
CA GLN A 112 11.71 -2.19 -4.62
C GLN A 112 11.35 -0.88 -5.34
N ALA A 113 10.06 -0.56 -5.48
CA ALA A 113 9.61 0.66 -6.15
C ALA A 113 10.05 1.95 -5.42
N ARG A 114 10.25 1.90 -4.09
CA ARG A 114 10.81 3.04 -3.33
C ARG A 114 12.30 3.19 -3.59
N THR A 115 13.04 2.09 -3.60
CA THR A 115 14.49 2.07 -3.88
C THR A 115 14.75 2.59 -5.29
N GLU A 116 14.05 2.07 -6.31
CA GLU A 116 14.22 2.50 -7.70
C GLU A 116 13.93 4.00 -7.90
N ARG A 117 12.87 4.52 -7.27
CA ARG A 117 12.57 5.97 -7.30
C ARG A 117 13.65 6.80 -6.63
N TYR A 118 14.17 6.33 -5.51
CA TYR A 118 15.25 7.01 -4.79
C TYR A 118 16.51 7.04 -5.65
N ASP A 119 16.90 5.90 -6.24
CA ASP A 119 18.08 5.78 -7.09
C ASP A 119 17.95 6.63 -8.36
N ALA A 120 16.79 6.65 -9.00
CA ALA A 120 16.52 7.52 -10.14
C ALA A 120 16.62 9.01 -9.78
N THR A 121 16.09 9.40 -8.61
CA THR A 121 16.17 10.78 -8.12
C THR A 121 17.60 11.16 -7.75
N LYS A 122 18.34 10.25 -7.12
CA LYS A 122 19.75 10.42 -6.78
C LYS A 122 20.60 10.58 -8.04
N ALA A 123 20.45 9.68 -9.02
CA ALA A 123 21.15 9.75 -10.30
C ALA A 123 20.83 11.05 -11.06
N PHE A 124 19.56 11.49 -11.06
CA PHE A 124 19.17 12.78 -11.65
C PHE A 124 19.86 13.97 -10.96
N ASN A 125 19.93 13.96 -9.64
CA ASN A 125 20.59 15.01 -8.87
C ASN A 125 22.12 15.00 -9.02
N GLU A 126 22.74 13.82 -9.10
CA GLU A 126 24.18 13.64 -9.33
C GLU A 126 24.57 14.06 -10.76
N CYS A 127 23.76 13.73 -11.77
CA CYS A 127 23.95 14.21 -13.14
C CYS A 127 23.89 15.73 -13.26
N LYS A 128 23.18 16.42 -12.36
CA LYS A 128 23.14 17.88 -12.31
C LYS A 128 24.45 18.50 -11.76
N MET A 129 25.34 17.71 -11.15
CA MET A 129 26.58 18.20 -10.54
C MET A 129 27.82 18.11 -11.43
N VAL A 130 27.67 17.79 -12.73
CA VAL A 130 28.79 17.83 -13.68
C VAL A 130 28.76 19.12 -14.51
N LYS A 131 29.69 20.01 -14.11
CA LYS A 131 30.29 21.17 -14.79
C LYS A 131 29.48 22.48 -14.82
N ASP A 132 29.99 23.46 -14.08
CA ASP A 132 30.51 24.64 -14.78
C ASP A 132 32.01 24.79 -14.45
N GLY A 133 32.83 24.11 -15.24
CA GLY A 133 34.24 24.41 -15.34
C GLY A 133 34.39 25.70 -16.14
N GLY A 134 35.03 26.70 -15.52
CA GLY A 134 35.34 28.03 -16.04
C GLY A 134 35.08 28.29 -17.53
N VAL A 135 33.93 28.92 -17.81
CA VAL A 135 33.71 29.62 -19.08
C VAL A 135 34.68 30.81 -19.16
N LYS A 136 35.71 30.68 -19.98
CA LYS A 136 36.56 31.80 -20.40
C LYS A 136 35.69 32.83 -21.12
N LYS A 137 35.51 33.99 -20.47
CA LYS A 137 34.94 35.21 -21.02
C LYS A 137 35.73 35.62 -22.28
N LYS A 138 35.09 35.59 -23.45
CA LYS A 138 35.56 36.33 -24.64
C LYS A 138 34.52 37.40 -24.99
N ASN A 139 35.02 38.62 -25.16
CA ASN A 139 34.27 39.83 -25.46
C ASN A 139 33.87 39.92 -26.95
N GLY A 140 32.73 40.59 -27.21
CA GLY A 140 32.30 41.19 -28.50
C GLY A 140 31.76 40.19 -29.54
N HIS A 141 30.68 40.42 -30.29
CA HIS A 141 30.04 41.65 -30.75
C HIS A 141 28.52 41.47 -30.93
N ALA A 142 27.80 42.59 -30.91
CA ALA A 142 26.37 42.72 -31.09
C ALA A 142 25.89 42.42 -32.53
N SER A 143 24.67 41.89 -32.64
CA SER A 143 23.78 42.17 -33.77
C SER A 143 22.32 42.06 -33.35
N THR A 144 21.57 43.06 -33.79
CA THR A 144 20.17 43.39 -33.50
C THR A 144 19.20 42.62 -34.39
N SER A 145 18.06 42.17 -33.87
CA SER A 145 16.76 42.32 -34.56
C SER A 145 15.55 41.99 -33.68
N LYS A 146 14.55 42.86 -33.80
CA LYS A 146 13.19 42.90 -33.20
C LYS A 146 12.34 41.64 -33.49
N GLY A 147 11.53 41.23 -32.50
CA GLY A 147 10.35 40.38 -32.71
C GLY A 147 9.52 40.20 -31.44
N LYS A 148 8.24 40.60 -31.46
CA LYS A 148 7.32 40.79 -30.31
C LYS A 148 6.53 39.52 -29.95
N GLY A 149 6.25 39.32 -28.65
CA GLY A 149 5.19 38.43 -28.14
C GLY A 149 5.30 38.20 -26.62
N PRO A 150 4.26 38.44 -25.78
CA PRO A 150 4.44 38.67 -24.35
C PRO A 150 4.37 37.38 -23.50
N VAL A 151 5.38 37.18 -22.65
CA VAL A 151 5.27 36.35 -21.44
C VAL A 151 5.00 37.31 -20.28
N GLN A 152 3.87 37.11 -19.59
CA GLN A 152 3.44 37.96 -18.48
C GLN A 152 4.42 37.89 -17.31
N ALA A 153 4.84 39.08 -16.89
CA ALA A 153 5.75 39.30 -15.79
C ALA A 153 5.04 39.10 -14.44
N ILE A 154 5.67 38.29 -13.58
CA ILE A 154 5.50 38.35 -12.14
C ILE A 154 6.27 39.60 -11.68
N GLN A 155 5.57 40.57 -11.09
CA GLN A 155 6.20 41.66 -10.34
C GLN A 155 5.82 41.53 -8.87
N SER A 156 6.83 41.43 -8.03
CA SER A 156 6.73 41.57 -6.58
C SER A 156 7.20 42.97 -6.19
N ALA A 157 6.44 43.68 -5.35
CA ALA A 157 6.94 44.74 -4.47
C ALA A 157 5.88 45.13 -3.42
N PRO A 158 6.26 45.75 -2.27
CA PRO A 158 5.89 45.29 -0.94
C PRO A 158 4.96 46.25 -0.18
N LYS A 159 4.21 45.77 0.82
CA LYS A 159 3.62 46.64 1.86
C LYS A 159 3.70 46.05 3.27
N LYS A 160 4.41 46.78 4.14
CA LYS A 160 4.36 46.74 5.61
C LYS A 160 2.94 47.05 6.10
N GLY A 161 2.48 46.35 7.14
CA GLY A 161 1.28 46.70 7.89
C GLY A 161 1.12 45.87 9.16
N LYS A 162 1.06 46.55 10.31
CA LYS A 162 1.11 46.05 11.69
C LYS A 162 -0.08 45.13 12.08
N GLY A 163 0.27 44.00 12.71
CA GLY A 163 -0.25 43.41 13.95
C GLY A 163 -1.74 43.46 14.33
N LYS A 164 -2.28 42.31 14.74
CA LYS A 164 -2.79 42.04 16.10
C LYS A 164 -2.93 40.53 16.33
N GLY A 165 -2.31 40.04 17.39
CA GLY A 165 -2.07 38.63 17.66
C GLY A 165 -3.30 37.84 18.10
N LYS A 166 -3.38 36.60 17.62
CA LYS A 166 -4.11 35.51 18.29
C LYS A 166 -3.09 34.69 19.08
N LYS A 167 -3.29 34.59 20.40
CA LYS A 167 -2.48 33.76 21.30
C LYS A 167 -2.46 32.31 20.79
N VAL A 168 -1.33 31.89 20.22
CA VAL A 168 -1.02 30.49 20.00
C VAL A 168 -0.69 29.90 21.36
N LYS A 169 -1.42 28.86 21.76
CA LYS A 169 -1.12 28.09 22.96
C LYS A 169 0.25 27.43 22.77
N PRO A 170 1.14 27.43 23.78
CA PRO A 170 2.46 26.85 23.63
C PRO A 170 2.34 25.35 23.29
N ASN A 171 3.06 24.93 22.25
CA ASN A 171 3.28 23.53 21.96
C ASN A 171 3.81 22.86 23.23
N LYS A 172 3.01 21.96 23.81
CA LYS A 172 3.48 21.08 24.87
C LYS A 172 4.60 20.25 24.25
N ALA A 173 5.83 20.49 24.71
CA ALA A 173 7.00 19.72 24.34
C ALA A 173 6.65 18.22 24.45
N ARG A 174 6.68 17.50 23.33
CA ARG A 174 6.52 16.05 23.33
C ARG A 174 7.77 15.48 23.97
N THR A 175 7.63 15.07 25.22
CA THR A 175 8.63 14.34 25.98
C THR A 175 9.05 13.10 25.20
N GLU A 176 10.28 13.15 24.67
CA GLU A 176 11.14 12.08 24.19
C GLU A 176 10.67 11.22 23.00
N ASN A 177 11.51 11.15 21.96
CA ASN A 177 11.37 10.28 20.79
C ASN A 177 11.48 8.79 21.18
N ARG A 178 10.41 8.26 21.76
CA ARG A 178 10.28 6.84 22.12
C ARG A 178 9.84 6.01 20.91
N CYS A 179 10.39 4.80 20.82
CA CYS A 179 10.02 3.81 19.83
C CYS A 179 8.55 3.41 19.96
N PHE A 180 7.77 3.44 18.88
CA PHE A 180 6.35 3.07 18.89
C PHE A 180 6.07 1.57 19.09
N ILE A 181 7.09 0.72 19.19
CA ILE A 181 6.94 -0.73 19.44
C ILE A 181 7.27 -1.08 20.89
N CYS A 182 8.41 -0.64 21.42
CA CYS A 182 8.85 -0.99 22.78
C CYS A 182 8.87 0.19 23.77
N ASN A 183 8.52 1.40 23.31
CA ASN A 183 8.50 2.63 24.10
C ASN A 183 9.87 3.07 24.70
N GLU A 184 10.96 2.45 24.25
CA GLU A 184 12.34 2.81 24.61
C GLU A 184 12.88 3.92 23.68
N ILE A 185 13.80 4.73 24.19
CA ILE A 185 14.43 5.86 23.47
C ILE A 185 15.72 5.35 22.81
N GLY A 186 16.11 5.92 21.67
CA GLY A 186 17.40 5.63 21.02
C GLY A 186 17.30 4.85 19.71
N HIS A 187 16.10 4.41 19.32
CA HIS A 187 15.86 3.80 18.01
C HIS A 187 14.45 4.12 17.50
N TRP A 188 14.31 4.20 16.18
CA TRP A 188 13.00 4.36 15.52
C TRP A 188 12.29 3.01 15.40
N ARG A 189 10.98 3.04 15.17
CA ARG A 189 10.14 1.85 14.95
C ARG A 189 10.79 0.84 13.98
N GLN A 190 11.47 1.32 12.94
CA GLN A 190 12.16 0.51 11.92
C GLN A 190 13.37 -0.28 12.42
N ASN A 191 14.14 0.27 13.36
CA ASN A 191 15.32 -0.37 13.94
C ASN A 191 15.07 -0.92 15.35
N CYS A 192 13.81 -1.21 15.72
CA CYS A 192 13.50 -1.77 17.03
C CYS A 192 14.03 -3.21 17.14
N PRO A 193 14.95 -3.52 18.08
CA PRO A 193 15.46 -4.88 18.26
C PRO A 193 14.35 -5.86 18.68
N LYS A 194 13.30 -5.37 19.35
CA LYS A 194 12.11 -6.16 19.75
C LYS A 194 11.04 -6.29 18.65
N ARG A 195 11.32 -5.84 17.40
CA ARG A 195 10.36 -5.89 16.28
C ARG A 195 9.84 -7.30 15.98
N HIS A 196 10.69 -8.32 16.15
CA HIS A 196 10.33 -9.72 15.89
C HIS A 196 9.75 -10.46 17.11
N GLU A 197 9.89 -9.93 18.32
CA GLU A 197 9.39 -10.59 19.55
C GLU A 197 7.91 -10.33 19.80
N ALA A 198 7.38 -9.18 19.35
CA ALA A 198 5.93 -8.91 19.35
C ALA A 198 5.13 -9.81 18.37
N VAL A 199 5.82 -10.65 17.58
CA VAL A 199 5.22 -11.65 16.67
C VAL A 199 5.43 -13.08 17.17
N ARG A 200 6.30 -13.31 18.18
CA ARG A 200 6.70 -14.68 18.58
C ARG A 200 5.97 -15.21 19.82
N ASN A 201 5.40 -14.35 20.66
CA ASN A 201 4.73 -14.77 21.89
C ASN A 201 3.25 -14.39 21.89
N GLU A 202 2.51 -15.02 20.96
CA GLU A 202 1.14 -15.54 21.14
C GLU A 202 0.73 -16.21 19.81
N VAL A 203 1.42 -17.30 19.45
CA VAL A 203 0.88 -18.24 18.47
C VAL A 203 0.52 -19.51 19.23
N LYS A 204 -0.72 -19.53 19.72
CA LYS A 204 -1.45 -20.79 19.79
C LYS A 204 -2.88 -20.55 19.37
N CYS A 205 -3.10 -20.63 18.05
CA CYS A 205 -4.40 -20.96 17.50
C CYS A 205 -4.21 -22.12 16.51
N PRO A 206 -4.26 -23.39 16.98
CA PRO A 206 -3.92 -24.53 16.12
C PRO A 206 -5.06 -25.02 15.22
N GLU A 207 -6.31 -24.58 15.40
CA GLU A 207 -7.45 -25.26 14.75
C GLU A 207 -8.03 -24.50 13.54
N VAL A 208 -8.17 -23.17 13.61
CA VAL A 208 -8.76 -22.36 12.50
C VAL A 208 -7.79 -22.07 11.35
N ALA A 209 -6.48 -22.12 11.60
CA ALA A 209 -5.49 -22.01 10.52
C ALA A 209 -5.48 -23.25 9.64
N GLU A 210 -5.89 -24.41 10.15
CA GLU A 210 -6.05 -25.63 9.34
C GLU A 210 -7.29 -25.56 8.47
N ASP A 211 -8.41 -25.02 8.96
CA ASP A 211 -9.64 -24.86 8.18
C ASP A 211 -9.44 -23.95 6.96
N LEU A 212 -8.82 -22.78 7.12
CA LEU A 212 -8.56 -21.89 5.99
C LEU A 212 -7.53 -22.49 5.02
N LYS A 213 -6.50 -23.19 5.53
CA LYS A 213 -5.56 -23.94 4.68
C LYS A 213 -6.25 -25.07 3.92
N TYR A 214 -7.20 -25.76 4.56
CA TYR A 214 -7.97 -26.86 3.97
C TYR A 214 -8.93 -26.35 2.89
N GLU A 215 -9.61 -25.23 3.13
CA GLU A 215 -10.48 -24.61 2.12
C GLU A 215 -9.65 -24.01 0.97
N ILE A 216 -8.50 -23.39 1.24
CA ILE A 216 -7.55 -22.97 0.20
C ILE A 216 -7.05 -24.20 -0.60
N PHE A 217 -6.74 -25.31 0.06
CA PHE A 217 -6.33 -26.56 -0.58
C PHE A 217 -7.46 -27.18 -1.43
N LYS A 218 -8.72 -27.09 -1.00
CA LYS A 218 -9.87 -27.49 -1.82
C LYS A 218 -10.01 -26.63 -3.06
N VAL A 219 -9.89 -25.31 -2.92
CA VAL A 219 -9.92 -24.37 -4.05
C VAL A 219 -8.79 -24.68 -5.05
N LYS A 220 -7.57 -24.97 -4.56
CA LYS A 220 -6.45 -25.40 -5.39
C LYS A 220 -6.82 -26.59 -6.28
N THR A 221 -7.39 -27.63 -5.68
CA THR A 221 -7.84 -28.84 -6.39
C THR A 221 -8.87 -28.50 -7.48
N PHE A 222 -9.74 -27.50 -7.24
CA PHE A 222 -10.79 -27.11 -8.18
C PHE A 222 -10.29 -26.23 -9.33
N LEU A 223 -9.24 -25.44 -9.11
CA LEU A 223 -8.67 -24.52 -10.10
C LEU A 223 -7.58 -25.16 -10.98
N ASN A 224 -7.21 -26.43 -10.76
CA ASN A 224 -6.10 -27.10 -11.45
C ASN A 224 -4.78 -26.31 -11.38
N LEU A 225 -4.51 -25.67 -10.24
CA LEU A 225 -3.28 -24.93 -9.93
C LEU A 225 -2.29 -25.77 -9.13
#